data_AF-A0A1Y6FER4-F1
#
_entry.id   AF-A0A1Y6FER4-F1
#
_cell.length_a   1.000
_cell.length_b   1.000
_cell.length_c   1.000
_cell.angle_alpha   90.00
_cell.angle_beta   90.00
_cell.angle_gamma   90.00
#
_symmetry.space_group_name_H-M   'P 1'
#
loop_
_entity.id
_entity.type
_entity.pdbx_description
1 polymer ?
#
loop_
_entity_poly.entity_id
_entity_poly.type
_entity_poly.pdbx_seq_one_letter_code
_entity_poly.pdbx_strand_id
1 'polypeptide(L)'
;MPDQPVAAEPGTSTPRAADIRRWRRYLADEQLEAAVYRDLAERRTGEEREILLALADAEARHEQHWRRLLGDDVGRTLRGATRTRVLGFLARRFGSVFVLALAQRAEGRSPYDTDTDATAAMAADERIHEEVVRGLATRGRMRLSGTFRAAVFGANDGLVSNLALVIGISASGVPTHVVLLTGIAGLLAGALSMGAGEYVSVRSQRELLESSTPDPDARSAVADLDVDANELALVYRARGMSEADAEEHAREVLRTHDLALTADPAVHAQSDEHEAVGTGISAALSSFCFFASGAIIPVLPYLFGLSGLPALLIAALLVGLALLATGAIVGILSGASPLKRGLRQLAIGYGAAAVTYLLGLLFGTTGA
;
A
#
# COMPACT_ATOMS: atom_id res chain seq x y z
N MET A 1 -53.04 -13.50 53.35
CA MET A 1 -51.84 -13.07 52.60
C MET A 1 -51.00 -14.31 52.35
N PRO A 2 -50.79 -14.74 51.09
CA PRO A 2 -49.80 -15.78 50.81
C PRO A 2 -48.42 -15.15 50.58
N ASP A 3 -47.40 -15.84 51.09
CA ASP A 3 -45.98 -15.56 50.90
C ASP A 3 -45.59 -15.50 49.42
N GLN A 4 -44.84 -14.47 49.03
CA GLN A 4 -44.16 -14.42 47.75
C GLN A 4 -42.86 -15.25 47.81
N PRO A 5 -42.54 -16.04 46.77
CA PRO A 5 -41.25 -16.69 46.68
C PRO A 5 -40.16 -15.65 46.36
N VAL A 6 -39.10 -15.66 47.16
CA VAL A 6 -37.86 -14.91 46.94
C VAL A 6 -37.28 -15.31 45.58
N ALA A 7 -37.03 -14.32 44.72
CA ALA A 7 -36.39 -14.52 43.43
C ALA A 7 -34.99 -15.14 43.62
N ALA A 8 -34.74 -16.25 42.91
CA ALA A 8 -33.45 -16.91 42.88
C ALA A 8 -32.39 -16.00 42.22
N GLU A 9 -31.23 -15.86 42.85
CA GLU A 9 -30.04 -15.25 42.25
C GLU A 9 -29.60 -16.06 41.00
N PRO A 10 -29.18 -15.40 39.90
CA PRO A 10 -28.66 -16.09 38.73
C PRO A 10 -27.37 -16.84 39.10
N GLY A 11 -27.41 -18.16 38.96
CA GLY A 11 -26.36 -19.07 39.41
C GLY A 11 -25.00 -18.86 38.75
N THR A 12 -23.97 -18.78 39.57
CA THR A 12 -22.56 -18.94 39.21
C THR A 12 -22.26 -20.42 38.97
N SER A 13 -22.58 -20.93 37.77
CA SER A 13 -22.13 -22.25 37.35
C SER A 13 -20.61 -22.23 37.13
N THR A 14 -19.87 -23.15 37.76
CA THR A 14 -18.43 -23.31 37.55
C THR A 14 -18.13 -23.49 36.04
N PRO A 15 -17.19 -22.72 35.46
CA PRO A 15 -16.87 -22.80 34.04
C PRO A 15 -16.47 -24.21 33.60
N ARG A 16 -16.97 -24.68 32.45
CA ARG A 16 -16.53 -25.97 31.92
C ARG A 16 -15.11 -25.85 31.38
N ALA A 17 -14.36 -26.94 31.37
CA ALA A 17 -12.99 -26.96 30.81
C ALA A 17 -12.91 -26.51 29.35
N ALA A 18 -13.99 -26.65 28.56
CA ALA A 18 -14.08 -26.13 27.20
C ALA A 18 -14.16 -24.60 27.16
N ASP A 19 -14.91 -24.00 28.08
CA ASP A 19 -15.09 -22.55 28.20
C ASP A 19 -13.76 -21.90 28.67
N ILE A 20 -13.09 -22.50 29.67
CA ILE A 20 -11.74 -22.07 30.10
C ILE A 20 -10.73 -22.12 28.95
N ARG A 21 -10.72 -23.19 28.14
CA ARG A 21 -9.84 -23.27 26.96
C ARG A 21 -10.18 -22.23 25.89
N ARG A 22 -11.46 -21.89 25.72
CA ARG A 22 -11.92 -20.84 24.80
C ARG A 22 -11.45 -19.47 25.28
N TRP A 23 -11.73 -19.11 26.53
CA TRP A 23 -11.32 -17.83 27.12
C TRP A 23 -9.80 -17.65 27.17
N ARG A 24 -9.02 -18.70 27.43
CA ARG A 24 -7.54 -18.64 27.34
C ARG A 24 -7.04 -18.35 25.92
N ARG A 25 -7.78 -18.73 24.88
CA ARG A 25 -7.43 -18.38 23.49
C ARG A 25 -7.75 -16.92 23.22
N TYR A 26 -8.96 -16.47 23.57
CA TYR A 26 -9.31 -15.04 23.43
C TYR A 26 -8.33 -14.15 24.19
N LEU A 27 -8.05 -14.44 25.45
CA LEU A 27 -7.03 -13.72 26.22
C LEU A 27 -5.66 -13.67 25.52
N ALA A 28 -5.25 -14.75 24.85
CA ALA A 28 -3.98 -14.79 24.12
C ALA A 28 -4.02 -13.96 22.82
N ASP A 29 -5.16 -13.93 22.15
CA ASP A 29 -5.39 -13.14 20.94
C ASP A 29 -5.44 -11.64 21.27
N GLU A 30 -6.19 -11.24 22.31
CA GLU A 30 -6.26 -9.84 22.80
C GLU A 30 -4.87 -9.29 23.16
N GLN A 31 -4.08 -10.08 23.91
CA GLN A 31 -2.70 -9.71 24.27
C GLN A 31 -1.80 -9.54 23.04
N LEU A 32 -2.01 -10.35 22.01
CA LEU A 32 -1.23 -10.30 20.78
C LEU A 32 -1.59 -9.06 19.96
N GLU A 33 -2.87 -8.75 19.82
CA GLU A 33 -3.37 -7.60 19.06
C GLU A 33 -2.95 -6.30 19.74
N ALA A 34 -3.11 -6.19 21.06
CA ALA A 34 -2.60 -5.06 21.84
C ALA A 34 -1.08 -4.84 21.64
N ALA A 35 -0.29 -5.92 21.62
CA ALA A 35 1.15 -5.82 21.41
C ALA A 35 1.51 -5.36 19.98
N VAL A 36 0.76 -5.82 18.98
CA VAL A 36 0.94 -5.41 17.58
C VAL A 36 0.62 -3.92 17.40
N TYR A 37 -0.48 -3.43 17.99
CA TYR A 37 -0.82 -2.01 17.90
C TYR A 37 0.21 -1.11 18.58
N ARG A 38 0.77 -1.52 19.73
CA ARG A 38 1.86 -0.78 20.40
C ARG A 38 3.14 -0.73 19.56
N ASP A 39 3.60 -1.86 19.00
CA ASP A 39 4.79 -1.91 18.13
C ASP A 39 4.62 -1.04 16.88
N LEU A 40 3.41 -0.97 16.34
CA LEU A 40 3.08 -0.07 15.22
C LEU A 40 3.09 1.40 15.65
N ALA A 41 2.54 1.72 16.83
CA ALA A 41 2.46 3.08 17.35
C ALA A 41 3.84 3.70 17.62
N GLU A 42 4.83 2.90 18.06
CA GLU A 42 6.21 3.35 18.28
C GLU A 42 6.86 3.97 17.03
N ARG A 43 6.35 3.64 15.83
CA ARG A 43 6.90 4.06 14.53
C ARG A 43 6.07 5.14 13.85
N ARG A 44 5.05 5.67 14.53
CA ARG A 44 4.13 6.69 14.01
C ARG A 44 4.20 7.95 14.86
N THR A 45 3.74 9.05 14.30
CA THR A 45 3.64 10.35 14.98
C THR A 45 2.27 10.96 14.69
N GLY A 46 1.84 11.90 15.52
CA GLY A 46 0.54 12.57 15.39
C GLY A 46 -0.65 11.63 15.53
N GLU A 47 -1.72 11.93 14.79
CA GLU A 47 -3.04 11.27 14.88
C GLU A 47 -2.97 9.74 14.69
N GLU A 48 -2.15 9.22 13.77
CA GLU A 48 -2.05 7.78 13.53
C GLU A 48 -1.49 7.02 14.74
N ARG A 49 -0.56 7.62 15.49
CA ARG A 49 -0.04 7.03 16.73
C ARG A 49 -1.11 6.98 17.81
N GLU A 50 -1.87 8.06 17.95
CA GLU A 50 -2.94 8.17 18.94
C GLU A 50 -4.05 7.14 18.69
N ILE A 51 -4.45 6.97 17.42
CA ILE A 51 -5.43 5.94 17.04
C ILE A 51 -4.92 4.54 17.39
N LEU A 52 -3.67 4.21 17.04
CA LEU A 52 -3.08 2.89 17.34
C LEU A 52 -2.97 2.61 18.84
N LEU A 53 -2.64 3.62 19.66
CA LEU A 53 -2.62 3.48 21.12
C LEU A 53 -4.04 3.29 21.67
N ALA A 54 -5.02 4.03 21.16
CA ALA A 54 -6.42 3.87 21.56
C ALA A 54 -6.96 2.46 21.24
N LEU A 55 -6.58 1.88 20.09
CA LEU A 55 -6.88 0.49 19.75
C LEU A 55 -6.20 -0.48 20.73
N ALA A 56 -4.91 -0.27 21.07
CA ALA A 56 -4.21 -1.11 22.05
C ALA A 56 -4.84 -1.06 23.45
N ASP A 57 -5.40 0.09 23.83
CA ASP A 57 -6.10 0.27 25.09
C ASP A 57 -7.49 -0.38 25.06
N ALA A 58 -8.14 -0.46 23.90
CA ALA A 58 -9.38 -1.24 23.73
C ALA A 58 -9.15 -2.73 23.97
N GLU A 59 -8.12 -3.32 23.35
CA GLU A 59 -7.78 -4.73 23.58
C GLU A 59 -7.37 -5.00 25.03
N ALA A 60 -6.77 -4.02 25.70
CA ALA A 60 -6.47 -4.15 27.14
C ALA A 60 -7.74 -4.25 28.00
N ARG A 61 -8.84 -3.59 27.60
CA ARG A 61 -10.16 -3.74 28.27
C ARG A 61 -10.76 -5.11 27.99
N HIS A 62 -10.65 -5.61 26.76
CA HIS A 62 -11.09 -6.96 26.39
C HIS A 62 -10.31 -8.04 27.15
N GLU A 63 -8.99 -7.90 27.25
CA GLU A 63 -8.13 -8.74 28.08
C GLU A 63 -8.61 -8.79 29.54
N GLN A 64 -8.97 -7.64 30.13
CA GLN A 64 -9.47 -7.59 31.51
C GLN A 64 -10.81 -8.31 31.67
N HIS A 65 -11.68 -8.31 30.65
CA HIS A 65 -12.92 -9.09 30.66
C HIS A 65 -12.62 -10.60 30.73
N TRP A 66 -11.76 -11.10 29.85
CA TRP A 66 -11.41 -12.53 29.84
C TRP A 66 -10.66 -12.97 31.09
N ARG A 67 -9.79 -12.12 31.64
CA ARG A 67 -9.12 -12.38 32.93
C ARG A 67 -10.13 -12.50 34.08
N ARG A 68 -11.17 -11.65 34.08
CA ARG A 68 -12.24 -11.72 35.10
C ARG A 68 -13.03 -13.03 35.01
N LEU A 69 -13.35 -13.49 33.80
CA LEU A 69 -14.02 -14.78 33.59
C LEU A 69 -13.13 -15.97 33.96
N LEU A 70 -11.82 -15.88 33.69
CA LEU A 70 -10.85 -16.93 34.00
C LEU A 70 -10.50 -17.02 35.49
N GLY A 71 -10.55 -15.93 36.26
CA GLY A 71 -10.19 -15.94 37.68
C GLY A 71 -8.80 -16.54 37.93
N ASP A 72 -8.70 -17.55 38.79
CA ASP A 72 -7.45 -18.26 39.09
C ASP A 72 -7.00 -19.20 37.94
N ASP A 73 -7.90 -19.52 37.01
CA ASP A 73 -7.65 -20.40 35.87
C ASP A 73 -6.98 -19.70 34.68
N VAL A 74 -6.39 -18.52 34.85
CA VAL A 74 -5.66 -17.83 33.76
C VAL A 74 -4.55 -18.75 33.18
N GLY A 75 -3.89 -19.55 34.02
CA GLY A 75 -2.95 -20.60 33.60
C GLY A 75 -1.87 -20.12 32.60
N ARG A 76 -1.28 -21.05 31.84
CA ARG A 76 -0.41 -20.70 30.70
C ARG A 76 -1.28 -20.44 29.46
N THR A 77 -1.18 -19.25 28.89
CA THR A 77 -1.85 -18.93 27.62
C THR A 77 -1.34 -19.84 26.49
N LEU A 78 -2.27 -20.40 25.72
CA LEU A 78 -1.96 -21.31 24.60
C LEU A 78 -1.46 -20.48 23.41
N ARG A 79 -0.18 -20.14 23.37
CA ARG A 79 0.42 -19.38 22.26
C ARG A 79 0.82 -20.27 21.09
N GLY A 80 0.45 -19.88 19.88
CA GLY A 80 1.17 -20.25 18.66
C GLY A 80 2.42 -19.38 18.49
N ALA A 81 3.52 -19.70 19.19
CA ALA A 81 4.74 -18.87 19.26
C ALA A 81 5.38 -18.54 17.88
N THR A 82 5.16 -19.36 16.86
CA THR A 82 5.62 -19.14 15.49
C THR A 82 4.84 -18.04 14.79
N ARG A 83 3.53 -17.95 15.00
CA ARG A 83 2.66 -16.97 14.34
C ARG A 83 2.97 -15.54 14.81
N THR A 84 3.16 -15.34 16.11
CA THR A 84 3.53 -14.05 16.71
C THR A 84 4.89 -13.56 16.22
N ARG A 85 5.87 -14.47 16.06
CA ARG A 85 7.21 -14.10 15.56
C ARG A 85 7.20 -13.69 14.10
N VAL A 86 6.43 -14.39 13.26
CA VAL A 86 6.27 -14.05 11.84
C VAL A 86 5.53 -12.72 11.68
N LEU A 87 4.43 -12.53 12.41
CA LEU A 87 3.67 -11.28 12.39
C LEU A 87 4.51 -10.10 12.90
N GLY A 88 5.19 -10.26 14.04
CA GLY A 88 6.09 -9.23 14.55
C GLY A 88 7.32 -8.99 13.66
N PHE A 89 7.83 -9.98 12.94
CA PHE A 89 8.88 -9.77 11.93
C PHE A 89 8.36 -8.96 10.74
N LEU A 90 7.17 -9.29 10.24
CA LEU A 90 6.54 -8.60 9.11
C LEU A 90 6.12 -7.16 9.48
N ALA A 91 5.57 -6.94 10.68
CA ALA A 91 5.29 -5.61 11.24
C ALA A 91 6.56 -4.75 11.27
N ARG A 92 7.64 -5.33 11.83
CA ARG A 92 8.92 -4.63 11.97
C ARG A 92 9.62 -4.35 10.64
N ARG A 93 9.36 -5.13 9.58
CA ARG A 93 10.00 -4.93 8.27
C ARG A 93 9.14 -4.11 7.30
N PHE A 94 7.81 -4.14 7.43
CA PHE A 94 6.88 -3.60 6.44
C PHE A 94 5.87 -2.58 6.97
N GLY A 95 5.90 -2.21 8.27
CA GLY A 95 5.32 -0.97 8.83
C GLY A 95 3.85 -0.69 8.46
N SER A 96 3.60 0.11 7.44
CA SER A 96 2.25 0.49 6.95
C SER A 96 1.55 -0.61 6.15
N VAL A 97 2.32 -1.43 5.43
CA VAL A 97 1.84 -2.55 4.60
C VAL A 97 1.33 -3.69 5.46
N PHE A 98 1.85 -3.81 6.67
CA PHE A 98 1.46 -4.84 7.61
C PHE A 98 0.11 -4.54 8.28
N VAL A 99 -0.19 -3.26 8.56
CA VAL A 99 -1.53 -2.82 9.02
C VAL A 99 -2.60 -3.20 7.99
N LEU A 100 -2.28 -3.10 6.70
CA LEU A 100 -3.13 -3.58 5.61
C LEU A 100 -3.40 -5.08 5.64
N ALA A 101 -2.35 -5.88 5.86
CA ALA A 101 -2.47 -7.34 5.95
C ALA A 101 -3.30 -7.76 7.18
N LEU A 102 -3.24 -6.97 8.27
CA LEU A 102 -4.07 -7.13 9.45
C LEU A 102 -5.55 -6.79 9.15
N ALA A 103 -5.80 -5.70 8.42
CA ALA A 103 -7.14 -5.30 7.95
C ALA A 103 -7.81 -6.37 7.08
N GLN A 104 -7.06 -7.04 6.19
CA GLN A 104 -7.60 -8.15 5.37
C GLN A 104 -8.05 -9.34 6.19
N ARG A 105 -7.44 -9.55 7.36
CA ARG A 105 -7.79 -10.63 8.27
C ARG A 105 -9.00 -10.28 9.14
N ALA A 106 -9.20 -9.00 9.37
CA ALA A 106 -10.34 -8.43 10.08
C ALA A 106 -11.66 -8.59 9.30
N GLU A 107 -11.63 -8.94 7.99
CA GLU A 107 -12.85 -9.16 7.18
C GLU A 107 -13.61 -10.48 7.49
N GLY A 108 -13.17 -11.26 8.48
CA GLY A 108 -13.88 -12.45 8.96
C GLY A 108 -14.80 -12.09 10.12
N ARG A 109 -16.06 -12.53 10.12
CA ARG A 109 -16.99 -12.32 11.25
C ARG A 109 -16.30 -12.60 12.58
N SER A 110 -16.27 -11.59 13.46
CA SER A 110 -15.70 -11.73 14.79
C SER A 110 -16.35 -12.91 15.53
N PRO A 111 -15.56 -13.75 16.21
CA PRO A 111 -16.08 -14.80 17.08
C PRO A 111 -17.07 -14.27 18.14
N TYR A 112 -16.96 -12.98 18.50
CA TYR A 112 -17.77 -12.33 19.53
C TYR A 112 -19.22 -12.10 19.13
N ASP A 113 -19.55 -12.08 17.84
CA ASP A 113 -20.94 -11.95 17.38
C ASP A 113 -21.82 -13.15 17.78
N THR A 114 -21.19 -14.29 18.06
CA THR A 114 -21.89 -15.56 18.37
C THR A 114 -21.55 -16.14 19.73
N ASP A 115 -20.65 -15.50 20.50
CA ASP A 115 -20.23 -15.98 21.81
C ASP A 115 -21.09 -15.36 22.92
N THR A 116 -21.69 -16.20 23.76
CA THR A 116 -22.55 -15.80 24.87
C THR A 116 -21.78 -15.15 26.02
N ASP A 117 -20.47 -15.40 26.13
CA ASP A 117 -19.62 -14.85 27.17
C ASP A 117 -18.95 -13.53 26.76
N ALA A 118 -19.05 -13.14 25.49
CA ALA A 118 -18.63 -11.84 25.00
C ALA A 118 -19.72 -10.79 25.29
N THR A 119 -19.32 -9.61 25.75
CA THR A 119 -20.29 -8.54 26.00
C THR A 119 -20.74 -7.90 24.68
N ALA A 120 -21.95 -7.37 24.64
CA ALA A 120 -22.44 -6.60 23.49
C ALA A 120 -21.54 -5.40 23.16
N ALA A 121 -20.91 -4.81 24.18
CA ALA A 121 -19.92 -3.75 24.02
C ALA A 121 -18.66 -4.24 23.30
N MET A 122 -18.12 -5.43 23.65
CA MET A 122 -16.96 -6.01 22.97
C MET A 122 -17.26 -6.35 21.50
N ALA A 123 -18.45 -6.90 21.22
CA ALA A 123 -18.86 -7.18 19.84
C ALA A 123 -19.02 -5.87 19.02
N ALA A 124 -19.48 -4.79 19.64
CA ALA A 124 -19.57 -3.48 19.00
C ALA A 124 -18.19 -2.82 18.80
N ASP A 125 -17.35 -2.83 19.83
CA ASP A 125 -15.97 -2.33 19.81
C ASP A 125 -15.21 -3.00 18.67
N GLU A 126 -15.29 -4.34 18.54
CA GLU A 126 -14.63 -5.10 17.47
C GLU A 126 -15.05 -4.64 16.07
N ARG A 127 -16.35 -4.41 15.81
CA ARG A 127 -16.82 -3.93 14.49
C ARG A 127 -16.28 -2.56 14.15
N ILE A 128 -16.21 -1.66 15.14
CA ILE A 128 -15.62 -0.33 14.96
C ILE A 128 -14.10 -0.43 14.79
N HIS A 129 -13.47 -1.36 15.51
CA HIS A 129 -12.05 -1.66 15.43
C HIS A 129 -11.64 -2.10 14.03
N GLU A 130 -12.40 -3.02 13.43
CA GLU A 130 -12.23 -3.46 12.03
C GLU A 130 -12.26 -2.26 11.06
N GLU A 131 -13.20 -1.32 11.26
CA GLU A 131 -13.38 -0.17 10.37
C GLU A 131 -12.29 0.90 10.55
N VAL A 132 -11.85 1.14 11.79
CA VAL A 132 -10.70 2.02 12.08
C VAL A 132 -9.43 1.46 11.43
N VAL A 133 -9.19 0.15 11.56
CA VAL A 133 -8.06 -0.53 10.92
C VAL A 133 -8.17 -0.47 9.39
N ARG A 134 -9.37 -0.63 8.80
CA ARG A 134 -9.62 -0.42 7.36
C ARG A 134 -9.33 1.03 6.93
N GLY A 135 -9.69 2.01 7.75
CA GLY A 135 -9.40 3.44 7.53
C GLY A 135 -7.90 3.74 7.51
N LEU A 136 -7.16 3.26 8.52
CA LEU A 136 -5.69 3.37 8.59
C LEU A 136 -5.02 2.68 7.40
N ALA A 137 -5.50 1.49 7.02
CA ALA A 137 -5.04 0.76 5.86
C ALA A 137 -5.28 1.52 4.55
N THR A 138 -6.43 2.17 4.39
CA THR A 138 -6.75 2.97 3.20
C THR A 138 -5.82 4.18 3.08
N ARG A 139 -5.60 4.91 4.18
CA ARG A 139 -4.63 6.02 4.22
C ARG A 139 -3.21 5.55 3.89
N GLY A 140 -2.79 4.40 4.44
CA GLY A 140 -1.50 3.78 4.13
C GLY A 140 -1.33 3.43 2.64
N ARG A 141 -2.37 2.89 1.99
CA ARG A 141 -2.37 2.62 0.54
C ARG A 141 -2.19 3.89 -0.28
N MET A 142 -2.91 4.96 0.07
CA MET A 142 -2.85 6.22 -0.67
C MET A 142 -1.45 6.83 -0.64
N ARG A 143 -0.75 6.79 0.50
CA ARG A 143 0.64 7.28 0.61
C ARG A 143 1.64 6.42 -0.16
N LEU A 144 1.42 5.11 -0.25
CA LEU A 144 2.31 4.20 -0.99
C LEU A 144 2.04 4.21 -2.50
N SER A 145 0.83 4.58 -2.92
CA SER A 145 0.29 4.43 -4.28
C SER A 145 1.16 5.02 -5.40
N GLY A 146 1.77 6.19 -5.22
CA GLY A 146 2.55 6.84 -6.30
C GLY A 146 3.83 6.09 -6.64
N THR A 147 4.79 6.09 -5.73
CA THR A 147 6.14 5.55 -5.95
C THR A 147 6.17 4.02 -5.98
N PHE A 148 5.37 3.35 -5.14
CA PHE A 148 5.38 1.88 -5.08
C PHE A 148 4.80 1.26 -6.35
N ARG A 149 3.73 1.84 -6.88
CA ARG A 149 3.09 1.37 -8.09
C ARG A 149 4.05 1.48 -9.27
N ALA A 150 4.73 2.63 -9.41
CA ALA A 150 5.76 2.83 -10.44
C ALA A 150 6.90 1.82 -10.29
N ALA A 151 7.38 1.58 -9.07
CA ALA A 151 8.46 0.63 -8.80
C ALA A 151 8.13 -0.82 -9.20
N VAL A 152 6.96 -1.32 -8.78
CA VAL A 152 6.56 -2.69 -9.10
C VAL A 152 6.23 -2.85 -10.58
N PHE A 153 5.58 -1.86 -11.20
CA PHE A 153 5.35 -1.91 -12.64
C PHE A 153 6.66 -1.87 -13.42
N GLY A 154 7.63 -1.05 -13.03
CA GLY A 154 8.96 -1.01 -13.63
C GLY A 154 9.65 -2.36 -13.60
N ALA A 155 9.79 -2.95 -12.40
CA ALA A 155 10.44 -4.24 -12.24
C ALA A 155 9.69 -5.36 -12.98
N ASN A 156 8.36 -5.36 -12.93
CA ASN A 156 7.58 -6.37 -13.63
C ASN A 156 7.66 -6.24 -15.15
N ASP A 157 7.65 -5.03 -15.68
CA ASP A 157 7.79 -4.79 -17.11
C ASP A 157 9.16 -5.27 -17.59
N GLY A 158 10.23 -4.98 -16.85
CA GLY A 158 11.56 -5.51 -17.12
C GLY A 158 11.63 -7.04 -17.09
N LEU A 159 11.00 -7.68 -16.08
CA LEU A 159 10.91 -9.14 -15.96
C LEU A 159 10.24 -9.76 -17.19
N VAL A 160 9.06 -9.27 -17.56
CA VAL A 160 8.23 -9.86 -18.62
C VAL A 160 8.82 -9.56 -20.00
N SER A 161 9.13 -8.30 -20.29
CA SER A 161 9.64 -7.88 -21.61
C SER A 161 10.96 -8.56 -21.95
N ASN A 162 11.92 -8.57 -21.01
CA ASN A 162 13.24 -9.12 -21.29
C ASN A 162 13.25 -10.67 -21.24
N LEU A 163 12.40 -11.30 -20.43
CA LEU A 163 12.19 -12.75 -20.53
C LEU A 163 11.64 -13.12 -21.90
N ALA A 164 10.59 -12.43 -22.36
CA ALA A 164 9.97 -12.69 -23.66
C ALA A 164 10.99 -12.51 -24.80
N LEU A 165 11.82 -11.48 -24.75
CA LEU A 165 12.90 -11.26 -25.71
C LEU A 165 13.94 -12.41 -25.69
N VAL A 166 14.49 -12.73 -24.52
CA VAL A 166 15.53 -13.77 -24.36
C VAL A 166 15.01 -15.13 -24.79
N ILE A 167 13.78 -15.49 -24.41
CA ILE A 167 13.15 -16.76 -24.80
C ILE A 167 12.90 -16.80 -26.31
N GLY A 168 12.38 -15.73 -26.90
CA GLY A 168 12.11 -15.68 -28.35
C GLY A 168 13.38 -15.83 -29.18
N ILE A 169 14.45 -15.12 -28.82
CA ILE A 169 15.74 -15.22 -29.51
C ILE A 169 16.39 -16.59 -29.26
N SER A 170 16.31 -17.13 -28.04
CA SER A 170 16.82 -18.49 -27.77
C SER A 170 16.10 -19.56 -28.60
N ALA A 171 14.79 -19.39 -28.84
CA ALA A 171 13.98 -20.33 -29.60
C ALA A 171 14.35 -20.38 -31.10
N SER A 172 14.94 -19.31 -31.64
CA SER A 172 15.39 -19.29 -33.04
C SER A 172 16.72 -20.02 -33.27
N GLY A 173 17.34 -20.58 -32.22
CA GLY A 173 18.56 -21.39 -32.33
C GLY A 173 19.86 -20.60 -32.50
N VAL A 174 19.85 -19.28 -32.25
CA VAL A 174 21.08 -18.47 -32.36
C VAL A 174 22.10 -18.82 -31.27
N PRO A 175 23.40 -18.53 -31.49
CA PRO A 175 24.42 -18.76 -30.48
C PRO A 175 24.16 -18.02 -29.16
N THR A 176 24.57 -18.61 -28.03
CA THR A 176 24.40 -18.06 -26.67
C THR A 176 24.88 -16.62 -26.51
N HIS A 177 25.98 -16.23 -27.17
CA HIS A 177 26.50 -14.87 -27.09
C HIS A 177 25.56 -13.84 -27.74
N VAL A 178 24.81 -14.23 -28.78
CA VAL A 178 23.77 -13.41 -29.41
C VAL A 178 22.58 -13.24 -28.46
N VAL A 179 22.17 -14.31 -27.78
CA VAL A 179 21.12 -14.25 -26.75
C VAL A 179 21.52 -13.30 -25.62
N LEU A 180 22.74 -13.43 -25.11
CA LEU A 180 23.27 -12.57 -24.04
C LEU A 180 23.33 -11.10 -24.48
N LEU A 181 23.90 -10.82 -25.65
CA LEU A 181 23.96 -9.46 -26.20
C LEU A 181 22.56 -8.88 -26.36
N THR A 182 21.61 -9.67 -26.87
CA THR A 182 20.23 -9.23 -27.06
C THR A 182 19.52 -8.95 -25.74
N GLY A 183 19.72 -9.80 -24.72
CA GLY A 183 19.16 -9.58 -23.39
C GLY A 183 19.74 -8.35 -22.68
N ILE A 184 21.03 -8.07 -22.84
CA ILE A 184 21.67 -6.85 -22.30
C ILE A 184 21.19 -5.61 -23.06
N ALA A 185 21.12 -5.68 -24.40
CA ALA A 185 20.63 -4.59 -25.23
C ALA A 185 19.15 -4.27 -24.93
N GLY A 186 18.31 -5.30 -24.81
CA GLY A 186 16.90 -5.17 -24.43
C GLY A 186 16.71 -4.57 -23.04
N LEU A 187 17.53 -5.00 -22.06
CA LEU A 187 17.57 -4.39 -20.73
C LEU A 187 17.88 -2.90 -20.80
N LEU A 188 18.97 -2.51 -21.47
CA LEU A 188 19.41 -1.12 -21.53
C LEU A 188 18.41 -0.25 -22.30
N ALA A 189 17.95 -0.72 -23.46
CA ALA A 189 16.99 -0.01 -24.29
C ALA A 189 15.66 0.20 -23.53
N GLY A 190 15.16 -0.85 -22.89
CA GLY A 190 13.93 -0.79 -22.09
C GLY A 190 14.09 0.13 -20.87
N ALA A 191 15.19 0.02 -20.13
CA ALA A 191 15.43 0.85 -18.95
C ALA A 191 15.56 2.34 -19.31
N LEU A 192 16.29 2.66 -20.38
CA LEU A 192 16.41 4.03 -20.90
C LEU A 192 15.07 4.57 -21.37
N SER A 193 14.28 3.76 -22.09
CA SER A 193 12.94 4.15 -22.54
C SER A 193 11.99 4.43 -21.36
N MET A 194 12.00 3.58 -20.34
CA MET A 194 11.19 3.77 -19.14
C MET A 194 11.61 5.02 -18.34
N GLY A 195 12.92 5.23 -18.18
CA GLY A 195 13.46 6.41 -17.51
C GLY A 195 13.11 7.70 -18.26
N ALA A 196 13.28 7.73 -19.57
CA ALA A 196 12.92 8.87 -20.40
C ALA A 196 11.41 9.14 -20.38
N GLY A 197 10.58 8.10 -20.45
CA GLY A 197 9.13 8.21 -20.36
C GLY A 197 8.67 8.80 -19.02
N GLU A 198 9.29 8.37 -17.92
CA GLU A 198 8.98 8.91 -16.58
C GLU A 198 9.44 10.38 -16.44
N TYR A 199 10.62 10.73 -16.96
CA TYR A 199 11.10 12.13 -16.99
C TYR A 199 10.10 13.04 -17.72
N VAL A 200 9.70 12.64 -18.93
CA VAL A 200 8.75 13.41 -19.75
C VAL A 200 7.40 13.50 -19.06
N SER A 201 6.90 12.40 -18.49
CA SER A 201 5.63 12.37 -17.74
C SER A 201 5.62 13.37 -16.58
N VAL A 202 6.65 13.34 -15.72
CA VAL A 202 6.77 14.24 -14.57
C VAL A 202 6.92 15.70 -15.02
N ARG A 203 7.73 15.94 -16.05
CA ARG A 203 7.93 17.28 -16.61
C ARG A 203 6.63 17.85 -17.19
N SER A 204 5.90 17.07 -17.98
CA SER A 204 4.62 17.51 -18.54
C SER A 204 3.56 17.73 -17.45
N GLN A 205 3.52 16.91 -16.40
CA GLN A 205 2.64 17.17 -15.24
C GLN A 205 2.97 18.50 -14.57
N ARG A 206 4.26 18.81 -14.41
CA ARG A 206 4.71 20.09 -13.86
C ARG A 206 4.36 21.27 -14.77
N GLU A 207 4.62 21.16 -16.07
CA GLU A 207 4.26 22.20 -17.05
C GLU A 207 2.75 22.47 -17.07
N LEU A 208 1.91 21.43 -16.92
CA LEU A 208 0.46 21.57 -16.79
C LEU A 208 0.06 22.30 -15.49
N LEU A 209 0.69 21.96 -14.37
CA LEU A 209 0.44 22.63 -13.08
C LEU A 209 0.88 24.09 -13.13
N GLU A 210 2.08 24.37 -13.65
CA GLU A 210 2.60 25.73 -13.86
C GLU A 210 1.66 26.55 -14.74
N SER A 211 1.11 25.98 -15.80
CA SER A 211 0.11 26.66 -16.66
C SER A 211 -1.23 26.95 -15.97
N SER A 212 -1.53 26.24 -14.88
CA SER A 212 -2.77 26.38 -14.11
C SER A 212 -2.60 27.30 -12.89
N THR A 213 -1.36 27.65 -12.54
CA THR A 213 -1.05 28.57 -11.45
C THR A 213 -1.36 30.00 -11.88
N PRO A 214 -2.12 30.79 -11.10
CA PRO A 214 -2.34 32.20 -11.42
C PRO A 214 -1.03 32.96 -11.60
N ASP A 215 -1.06 33.97 -12.47
CA ASP A 215 0.02 34.93 -12.67
C ASP A 215 0.57 35.39 -11.29
N PRO A 216 1.88 35.34 -11.05
CA PRO A 216 2.49 35.85 -9.82
C PRO A 216 2.03 37.28 -9.48
N ASP A 217 1.80 38.11 -10.49
CA ASP A 217 1.34 39.50 -10.34
C ASP A 217 -0.18 39.59 -10.05
N ALA A 218 -0.95 38.53 -10.28
CA ALA A 218 -2.37 38.50 -9.91
C ALA A 218 -2.56 38.51 -8.38
N ARG A 219 -1.57 38.06 -7.59
CA ARG A 219 -1.64 38.12 -6.13
C ARG A 219 -1.38 39.54 -5.59
N SER A 220 -0.52 40.31 -6.26
CA SER A 220 -0.28 41.72 -5.89
C SER A 220 -1.42 42.64 -6.32
N ALA A 221 -2.12 42.30 -7.41
CA ALA A 221 -3.30 43.02 -7.88
C ALA A 221 -4.50 42.96 -6.90
N VAL A 222 -4.49 42.05 -5.92
CA VAL A 222 -5.58 41.93 -4.93
C VAL A 222 -5.81 43.23 -4.16
N ALA A 223 -4.76 43.99 -3.89
CA ALA A 223 -4.85 45.28 -3.19
C ALA A 223 -5.50 46.39 -4.03
N ASP A 224 -5.46 46.25 -5.36
CA ASP A 224 -6.01 47.22 -6.33
C ASP A 224 -7.40 46.79 -6.85
N LEU A 225 -7.90 45.63 -6.40
CA LEU A 225 -9.22 45.14 -6.79
C LEU A 225 -10.32 46.08 -6.28
N ASP A 226 -11.22 46.47 -7.18
CA ASP A 226 -12.47 47.08 -6.78
C ASP A 226 -13.36 46.02 -6.13
N VAL A 227 -13.46 46.08 -4.80
CA VAL A 227 -14.23 45.16 -3.97
C VAL A 227 -15.72 45.15 -4.37
N ASP A 228 -16.23 46.24 -4.93
CA ASP A 228 -17.62 46.36 -5.40
C ASP A 228 -17.82 45.80 -6.84
N ALA A 229 -16.74 45.51 -7.58
CA ALA A 229 -16.79 45.08 -8.98
C ALA A 229 -16.85 43.56 -9.21
N ASN A 230 -16.87 42.74 -8.15
CA ASN A 230 -17.06 41.27 -8.19
C ASN A 230 -16.00 40.47 -9.00
N GLU A 231 -14.87 41.09 -9.37
CA GLU A 231 -13.87 40.49 -10.27
C GLU A 231 -13.22 39.24 -9.67
N LEU A 232 -12.96 39.24 -8.36
CA LEU A 232 -12.39 38.10 -7.66
C LEU A 232 -13.34 36.88 -7.62
N ALA A 233 -14.64 37.12 -7.46
CA ALA A 233 -15.62 36.04 -7.52
C ALA A 233 -15.73 35.47 -8.95
N LEU A 234 -15.58 36.32 -9.98
CA LEU A 234 -15.53 35.85 -11.38
C LEU A 234 -14.33 34.91 -11.62
N VAL A 235 -13.17 35.16 -11.01
CA VAL A 235 -12.01 34.25 -11.07
C VAL A 235 -12.35 32.89 -10.44
N TYR A 236 -13.01 32.87 -9.28
CA TYR A 236 -13.38 31.62 -8.62
C TYR A 236 -14.48 30.85 -9.36
N ARG A 237 -15.45 31.56 -9.96
CA ARG A 237 -16.44 30.95 -10.87
C ARG A 237 -15.79 30.36 -12.11
N ALA A 238 -14.83 31.06 -12.71
CA ALA A 238 -14.06 30.56 -13.86
C ALA A 238 -13.24 29.30 -13.50
N ARG A 239 -12.88 29.14 -12.23
CA ARG A 239 -12.22 27.94 -11.67
C ARG A 239 -13.20 26.82 -11.26
N GLY A 240 -14.50 27.01 -11.49
CA GLY A 240 -15.52 25.97 -11.30
C GLY A 240 -16.27 26.02 -9.96
N MET A 241 -16.09 27.06 -9.15
CA MET A 241 -16.93 27.25 -7.95
C MET A 241 -18.35 27.67 -8.33
N SER A 242 -19.33 27.28 -7.49
CA SER A 242 -20.68 27.81 -7.60
C SER A 242 -20.69 29.32 -7.33
N GLU A 243 -21.69 30.03 -7.83
CA GLU A 243 -21.78 31.49 -7.66
C GLU A 243 -21.74 31.90 -6.18
N ALA A 244 -22.51 31.20 -5.33
CA ALA A 244 -22.55 31.47 -3.89
C ALA A 244 -21.20 31.20 -3.20
N ASP A 245 -20.55 30.07 -3.52
CA ASP A 245 -19.27 29.71 -2.91
C ASP A 245 -18.14 30.65 -3.36
N ALA A 246 -18.16 31.07 -4.62
CA ALA A 246 -17.18 31.99 -5.19
C ALA A 246 -17.25 33.37 -4.54
N GLU A 247 -18.45 33.90 -4.30
CA GLU A 247 -18.66 35.17 -3.61
C GLU A 247 -18.23 35.11 -2.14
N GLU A 248 -18.54 34.02 -1.45
CA GLU A 248 -18.12 33.82 -0.06
C GLU A 248 -16.60 33.70 0.05
N HIS A 249 -15.98 32.92 -0.85
CA HIS A 249 -14.54 32.75 -0.87
C HIS A 249 -13.79 34.05 -1.23
N ALA A 250 -14.30 34.83 -2.18
CA ALA A 250 -13.76 36.16 -2.49
C ALA A 250 -13.80 37.10 -1.28
N ARG A 251 -14.92 37.14 -0.55
CA ARG A 251 -15.04 37.93 0.68
C ARG A 251 -14.05 37.52 1.76
N GLU A 252 -13.84 36.22 1.95
CA GLU A 252 -12.90 35.70 2.95
C GLU A 252 -11.45 36.04 2.61
N VAL A 253 -11.08 35.96 1.32
CA VAL A 253 -9.72 36.30 0.87
C VAL A 253 -9.43 37.79 1.04
N LEU A 254 -10.38 38.67 0.68
CA LEU A 254 -10.25 40.12 0.89
C LEU A 254 -10.14 40.45 2.39
N ARG A 255 -10.98 39.85 3.23
CA ARG A 255 -10.92 40.02 4.69
C ARG A 255 -9.58 39.58 5.27
N THR A 256 -9.04 38.47 4.79
CA THR A 256 -7.75 37.94 5.25
C THR A 256 -6.58 38.81 4.77
N HIS A 257 -6.68 39.38 3.56
CA HIS A 257 -5.68 40.31 3.03
C HIS A 257 -5.63 41.62 3.84
N ASP A 258 -6.78 42.21 4.17
CA ASP A 258 -6.86 43.38 5.07
C ASP A 258 -6.21 43.11 6.43
N LEU A 259 -6.41 41.91 6.99
CA LEU A 259 -5.78 41.49 8.23
C LEU A 259 -4.26 41.29 8.07
N ALA A 260 -3.81 40.74 6.94
CA ALA A 260 -2.39 40.52 6.65
C ALA A 260 -1.62 41.83 6.47
N LEU A 261 -2.23 42.88 5.91
CA LEU A 261 -1.65 44.23 5.82
C LEU A 261 -1.42 44.89 7.20
N THR A 262 -2.07 44.39 8.25
CA THR A 262 -1.85 44.83 9.64
C THR A 262 -0.82 44.00 10.41
N ALA A 263 -0.30 42.92 9.81
CA ALA A 263 0.67 42.02 10.43
C ALA A 263 2.08 42.19 9.81
N ASP A 264 3.11 41.94 10.62
CA ASP A 264 4.54 42.11 10.30
C ASP A 264 4.95 41.41 8.98
N PRO A 265 5.56 42.11 8.00
CA PRO A 265 5.92 41.57 6.69
C PRO A 265 6.89 40.37 6.70
N ALA A 266 7.50 40.05 7.84
CA ALA A 266 8.51 39.01 7.96
C ALA A 266 7.99 37.55 7.90
N VAL A 267 6.68 37.32 7.86
CA VAL A 267 6.10 35.97 8.10
C VAL A 267 5.73 35.19 6.81
N HIS A 268 5.76 35.80 5.63
CA HIS A 268 5.33 35.12 4.40
C HIS A 268 6.48 34.77 3.45
N ALA A 269 7.41 33.94 3.93
CA ALA A 269 8.21 33.09 3.07
C ALA A 269 7.32 31.91 2.63
N GLN A 270 6.73 32.01 1.43
CA GLN A 270 6.01 30.90 0.82
C GLN A 270 6.99 29.74 0.61
N SER A 271 6.68 28.62 1.24
CA SER A 271 7.29 27.33 0.94
C SER A 271 7.07 27.02 -0.54
N ASP A 272 8.14 26.72 -1.26
CA ASP A 272 8.09 26.23 -2.63
C ASP A 272 7.14 25.03 -2.75
N GLU A 273 5.93 25.28 -3.25
CA GLU A 273 4.93 24.26 -3.58
C GLU A 273 5.37 23.38 -4.78
N HIS A 274 6.56 23.65 -5.31
CA HIS A 274 7.22 22.91 -6.38
C HIS A 274 8.01 21.68 -5.91
N GLU A 275 8.11 21.40 -4.60
CA GLU A 275 8.87 20.26 -4.07
C GLU A 275 8.04 18.96 -3.90
N ALA A 276 6.71 19.03 -4.01
CA ALA A 276 5.83 17.87 -3.88
C ALA A 276 5.89 16.93 -5.10
N VAL A 277 6.29 17.45 -6.26
CA VAL A 277 6.58 16.67 -7.46
C VAL A 277 8.10 16.52 -7.49
N GLY A 278 8.62 15.39 -6.98
CA GLY A 278 10.06 15.14 -6.94
C GLY A 278 10.74 15.44 -8.29
N THR A 279 12.05 15.74 -8.29
CA THR A 279 12.73 16.14 -9.52
C THR A 279 12.54 15.07 -10.60
N GLY A 280 12.12 15.46 -11.81
CA GLY A 280 11.86 14.50 -12.91
C GLY A 280 13.03 13.56 -13.19
N ILE A 281 14.26 13.98 -12.84
CA ILE A 281 15.48 13.18 -12.88
C ILE A 281 15.44 12.02 -11.86
N SER A 282 15.01 12.26 -10.63
CA SER A 282 14.90 11.23 -9.59
C SER A 282 13.89 10.16 -9.99
N ALA A 283 12.72 10.57 -10.51
CA ALA A 283 11.70 9.66 -11.01
C ALA A 283 12.20 8.82 -12.19
N ALA A 284 12.89 9.45 -13.14
CA ALA A 284 13.52 8.77 -14.28
C ALA A 284 14.56 7.74 -13.86
N LEU A 285 15.48 8.11 -12.95
CA LEU A 285 16.51 7.21 -12.45
C LEU A 285 15.90 6.03 -11.68
N SER A 286 14.86 6.30 -10.89
CA SER A 286 14.15 5.26 -10.16
C SER A 286 13.46 4.27 -11.12
N SER A 287 12.75 4.78 -12.15
CA SER A 287 12.11 3.96 -13.18
C SER A 287 13.12 3.11 -13.95
N PHE A 288 14.24 3.70 -14.37
CA PHE A 288 15.37 3.00 -14.99
C PHE A 288 15.86 1.83 -14.12
N CYS A 289 16.16 2.11 -12.84
CA CYS A 289 16.68 1.11 -11.92
C CYS A 289 15.69 -0.03 -11.66
N PHE A 290 14.40 0.29 -11.49
CA PHE A 290 13.38 -0.74 -11.28
C PHE A 290 13.23 -1.63 -12.51
N PHE A 291 13.15 -1.05 -13.71
CA PHE A 291 13.13 -1.84 -14.94
C PHE A 291 14.36 -2.72 -15.07
N ALA A 292 15.56 -2.15 -14.93
CA ALA A 292 16.83 -2.85 -15.06
C ALA A 292 16.94 -4.02 -14.05
N SER A 293 16.46 -3.83 -12.82
CA SER A 293 16.46 -4.86 -11.78
C SER A 293 15.60 -6.08 -12.15
N GLY A 294 14.51 -5.87 -12.88
CA GLY A 294 13.69 -6.96 -13.41
C GLY A 294 14.31 -7.60 -14.65
N ALA A 295 14.75 -6.76 -15.59
CA ALA A 295 15.27 -7.20 -16.88
C ALA A 295 16.60 -7.96 -16.79
N ILE A 296 17.41 -7.76 -15.73
CA ILE A 296 18.66 -8.51 -15.57
C ILE A 296 18.42 -10.00 -15.24
N ILE A 297 17.32 -10.32 -14.55
CA ILE A 297 17.03 -11.67 -14.04
C ILE A 297 17.03 -12.75 -15.14
N PRO A 298 16.33 -12.59 -16.28
CA PRO A 298 16.37 -13.57 -17.36
C PRO A 298 17.75 -13.69 -18.04
N VAL A 299 18.63 -12.71 -17.87
CA VAL A 299 19.98 -12.69 -18.46
C VAL A 299 21.01 -13.41 -17.58
N LEU A 300 20.77 -13.48 -16.26
CA LEU A 300 21.72 -14.07 -15.29
C LEU A 300 22.26 -15.44 -15.69
N PRO A 301 21.45 -16.42 -16.14
CA PRO A 301 21.97 -17.75 -16.50
C PRO A 301 23.02 -17.67 -17.61
N TYR A 302 22.76 -16.86 -18.63
CA TYR A 302 23.65 -16.64 -19.77
C TYR A 302 24.93 -15.89 -19.36
N LEU A 303 24.80 -14.92 -18.44
CA LEU A 303 25.94 -14.18 -17.88
C LEU A 303 26.88 -15.09 -17.09
N PHE A 304 26.34 -16.09 -16.38
CA PHE A 304 27.11 -17.11 -15.66
C PHE A 304 27.57 -18.29 -16.53
N GLY A 305 27.47 -18.16 -17.86
CA GLY A 305 28.01 -19.15 -18.80
C GLY A 305 27.11 -20.35 -19.09
N LEU A 306 25.86 -20.34 -18.64
CA LEU A 306 24.89 -21.36 -19.04
C LEU A 306 24.48 -21.15 -20.50
N SER A 307 24.14 -22.23 -21.18
CA SER A 307 23.70 -22.20 -22.58
C SER A 307 22.57 -23.19 -22.84
N GLY A 308 21.93 -23.04 -24.00
CA GLY A 308 20.87 -23.94 -24.48
C GLY A 308 19.67 -24.02 -23.55
N LEU A 309 19.02 -25.19 -23.55
CA LEU A 309 17.81 -25.44 -22.78
C LEU A 309 17.97 -25.24 -21.25
N PRO A 310 19.09 -25.64 -20.61
CA PRO A 310 19.31 -25.37 -19.19
C PRO A 310 19.27 -23.87 -18.84
N ALA A 311 19.90 -23.01 -19.65
CA ALA A 311 19.89 -21.55 -19.43
C ALA A 311 18.46 -20.99 -19.50
N LEU A 312 17.70 -21.44 -20.50
CA LEU A 312 16.31 -21.06 -20.72
C LEU A 312 15.41 -21.42 -19.54
N LEU A 313 15.51 -22.67 -19.06
CA LEU A 313 14.70 -23.17 -17.95
C LEU A 313 15.02 -22.45 -16.63
N ILE A 314 16.30 -22.18 -16.37
CA ILE A 314 16.72 -21.43 -15.18
C ILE A 314 16.24 -19.97 -15.29
N ALA A 315 16.35 -19.33 -16.45
CA ALA A 315 15.84 -17.97 -16.68
C ALA A 315 14.32 -17.91 -16.43
N ALA A 316 13.56 -18.84 -17.01
CA ALA A 316 12.13 -18.95 -16.83
C ALA A 316 11.75 -19.18 -15.36
N LEU A 317 12.48 -20.05 -14.63
CA LEU A 317 12.25 -20.31 -13.22
C LEU A 317 12.50 -19.07 -12.36
N LEU A 318 13.65 -18.39 -12.55
CA LEU A 318 14.00 -17.19 -11.79
C LEU A 318 12.98 -16.08 -12.00
N VAL A 319 12.59 -15.83 -13.25
CA VAL A 319 11.54 -14.85 -13.56
C VAL A 319 10.20 -15.29 -13.00
N GLY A 320 9.83 -16.56 -13.09
CA GLY A 320 8.58 -17.08 -12.55
C GLY A 320 8.47 -16.86 -11.04
N LEU A 321 9.54 -17.14 -10.29
CA LEU A 321 9.62 -16.87 -8.86
C LEU A 321 9.51 -15.37 -8.56
N ALA A 322 10.17 -14.52 -9.36
CA ALA A 322 10.09 -13.07 -9.20
C ALA A 322 8.67 -12.53 -9.49
N LEU A 323 7.98 -13.02 -10.53
CA LEU A 323 6.60 -12.65 -10.86
C LEU A 323 5.61 -13.10 -9.77
N LEU A 324 5.79 -14.31 -9.23
CA LEU A 324 5.00 -14.80 -8.10
C LEU A 324 5.21 -13.93 -6.86
N ALA A 325 6.46 -13.59 -6.54
CA ALA A 325 6.81 -12.76 -5.38
C ALA A 325 6.23 -11.35 -5.50
N THR A 326 6.48 -10.67 -6.63
CA THR A 326 5.97 -9.32 -6.89
C THR A 326 4.45 -9.29 -6.92
N GLY A 327 3.80 -10.26 -7.58
CA GLY A 327 2.34 -10.37 -7.60
C GLY A 327 1.75 -10.65 -6.22
N ALA A 328 2.41 -11.47 -5.39
CA ALA A 328 1.99 -11.70 -4.01
C ALA A 328 2.10 -10.43 -3.15
N ILE A 329 3.20 -9.67 -3.29
CA ILE A 329 3.39 -8.39 -2.60
C ILE A 329 2.28 -7.40 -3.00
N VAL A 330 1.98 -7.28 -4.30
CA VAL A 330 0.86 -6.45 -4.77
C VAL A 330 -0.47 -6.92 -4.21
N GLY A 331 -0.69 -8.23 -4.09
CA GLY A 331 -1.89 -8.78 -3.49
C GLY A 331 -2.08 -8.34 -2.04
N ILE A 332 -1.05 -8.49 -1.21
CA ILE A 332 -1.04 -8.03 0.18
C ILE A 332 -1.34 -6.53 0.25
N LEU A 333 -0.65 -5.74 -0.58
CA LEU A 333 -0.81 -4.29 -0.61
C LEU A 333 -2.14 -3.79 -1.15
N SER A 334 -2.82 -4.60 -1.96
CA SER A 334 -4.10 -4.22 -2.57
C SER A 334 -5.30 -4.78 -1.81
N GLY A 335 -5.10 -5.42 -0.66
CA GLY A 335 -6.21 -6.09 0.03
C GLY A 335 -6.74 -7.32 -0.72
N ALA A 336 -6.00 -7.87 -1.69
CA ALA A 336 -6.42 -9.04 -2.47
C ALA A 336 -5.67 -10.32 -2.05
N SER A 337 -6.19 -11.48 -2.49
CA SER A 337 -5.49 -12.77 -2.29
C SER A 337 -4.09 -12.75 -2.95
N PRO A 338 -3.00 -12.93 -2.17
CA PRO A 338 -1.63 -12.90 -2.70
C PRO A 338 -1.38 -13.97 -3.76
N LEU A 339 -1.90 -15.18 -3.54
CA LEU A 339 -1.74 -16.29 -4.47
C LEU A 339 -2.43 -16.00 -5.81
N LYS A 340 -3.67 -15.50 -5.81
CA LYS A 340 -4.39 -15.17 -7.05
C LYS A 340 -3.66 -14.10 -7.86
N ARG A 341 -3.10 -13.08 -7.19
CA ARG A 341 -2.37 -11.99 -7.83
C ARG A 341 -1.01 -12.46 -8.38
N GLY A 342 -0.30 -13.30 -7.64
CA GLY A 342 0.92 -13.96 -8.09
C GLY A 342 0.69 -14.83 -9.33
N LEU A 343 -0.30 -15.72 -9.29
CA LEU A 343 -0.63 -16.61 -10.42
C LEU A 343 -1.05 -15.83 -11.67
N ARG A 344 -1.82 -14.75 -11.50
CA ARG A 344 -2.17 -13.85 -12.62
C ARG A 344 -0.92 -13.25 -13.26
N GLN A 345 0.04 -12.79 -12.45
CA GLN A 345 1.27 -12.18 -12.96
C GLN A 345 2.12 -13.19 -13.73
N LEU A 346 2.24 -14.41 -13.17
CA LEU A 346 2.91 -15.52 -13.81
C LEU A 346 2.27 -15.87 -15.16
N ALA A 347 0.93 -15.95 -15.21
CA ALA A 347 0.19 -16.27 -16.42
C ALA A 347 0.38 -15.21 -17.51
N ILE A 348 0.37 -13.92 -17.16
CA ILE A 348 0.64 -12.82 -18.11
C ILE A 348 2.08 -12.91 -18.61
N GLY A 349 3.06 -13.08 -17.71
CA GLY A 349 4.47 -13.12 -18.07
C GLY A 349 4.83 -14.31 -18.96
N TYR A 350 4.39 -15.51 -18.59
CA TYR A 350 4.60 -16.71 -19.41
C TYR A 350 3.73 -16.73 -20.67
N GLY A 351 2.57 -16.09 -20.66
CA GLY A 351 1.78 -15.88 -21.88
C GLY A 351 2.56 -15.06 -22.92
N ALA A 352 3.13 -13.92 -22.50
CA ALA A 352 3.98 -13.11 -23.37
C ALA A 352 5.22 -13.88 -23.87
N ALA A 353 5.89 -14.60 -22.97
CA ALA A 353 7.06 -15.41 -23.34
C ALA A 353 6.72 -16.58 -24.28
N ALA A 354 5.54 -17.19 -24.14
CA ALA A 354 5.08 -18.25 -25.04
C ALA A 354 4.85 -17.71 -26.46
N VAL A 355 4.25 -16.51 -26.59
CA VAL A 355 4.04 -15.86 -27.89
C VAL A 355 5.38 -15.59 -28.58
N THR A 356 6.37 -15.03 -27.87
CA THR A 356 7.68 -14.75 -28.46
C THR A 356 8.50 -16.01 -28.71
N TYR A 357 8.34 -17.06 -27.89
CA TYR A 357 8.93 -18.38 -28.14
C TYR A 357 8.44 -18.96 -29.47
N LEU A 358 7.11 -18.96 -29.69
CA LEU A 358 6.51 -19.42 -30.94
C LEU A 358 7.00 -18.59 -32.14
N LEU A 359 7.12 -17.28 -31.97
CA LEU A 359 7.69 -16.40 -32.99
C LEU A 359 9.14 -16.78 -33.32
N GLY A 360 9.95 -17.05 -32.30
CA GLY A 360 11.34 -17.50 -32.45
C GLY A 360 11.44 -18.83 -33.18
N LEU A 361 10.57 -19.80 -32.87
CA LEU A 361 10.49 -21.07 -33.60
C LEU A 361 10.16 -20.86 -35.07
N LEU A 362 9.19 -20.00 -35.40
CA LEU A 362 8.82 -19.69 -36.79
C LEU A 362 10.02 -19.16 -37.59
N PHE A 363 10.76 -18.18 -37.04
CA PHE A 363 11.92 -17.63 -37.73
C PHE A 363 13.13 -18.56 -37.76
N GLY A 364 13.31 -19.40 -36.73
CA GLY A 364 14.33 -20.44 -36.71
C GLY A 364 14.12 -21.49 -37.80
N THR A 365 12.85 -21.82 -38.12
CA THR A 365 12.53 -22.77 -39.19
C THR A 365 12.70 -22.23 -40.61
N THR A 366 12.76 -20.90 -40.79
CA THR A 366 12.95 -20.27 -42.11
C THR A 366 14.42 -19.99 -42.48
N GLY A 367 15.34 -20.11 -41.52
CA GLY A 367 16.77 -19.86 -41.72
C GLY A 367 17.65 -21.11 -41.85
N ALA A 368 17.04 -22.31 -41.90
CA ALA A 368 17.72 -23.60 -42.01
C ALA A 368 17.68 -24.15 -43.45
#